data_AF-A0A6L6JJW1-F1
#
_entry.id   AF-A0A6L6JJW1-F1
#
_cell.length_a   1.000
_cell.length_b   1.000
_cell.length_c   1.000
_cell.angle_alpha   90.00
_cell.angle_beta   90.00
_cell.angle_gamma   90.00
#
_symmetry.space_group_name_H-M   'P 1'
#
loop_
_entity.id
_entity.type
_entity.pdbx_description
1 polymer ?
#
loop_
_entity_poly.entity_id
_entity_poly.type
_entity_poly.pdbx_seq_one_letter_code
_entity_poly.pdbx_strand_id
1 'polypeptide(L)'
;MKALLSSALFLLSLTAMAADSPTVDSVITVSQVYTSTEPQPLNINKADKQALEMCQTRGFNTAERLGGEKQLCDRYTGWYECYYRRVDQQYQCSNQ
;
A
#
# COMPACT_ATOMS: atom_id res chain seq x y z
N MET A 1 10.74 66.16 -21.37
CA MET A 1 9.78 65.23 -20.74
C MET A 1 10.57 64.10 -20.10
N LYS A 2 10.63 64.05 -18.77
CA LYS A 2 11.35 63.04 -17.95
C LYS A 2 10.29 62.33 -17.13
N ALA A 3 10.05 61.05 -17.39
CA ALA A 3 9.25 60.19 -16.51
C ALA A 3 10.14 59.03 -16.08
N LEU A 4 10.47 59.04 -14.80
CA LEU A 4 11.28 58.07 -14.09
C LEU A 4 10.37 56.97 -13.51
N LEU A 5 10.91 55.75 -13.51
CA LEU A 5 10.76 54.72 -12.47
C LEU A 5 9.35 54.25 -12.10
N SER A 6 9.07 52.98 -12.40
CA SER A 6 8.50 52.05 -11.42
C SER A 6 8.70 50.61 -11.88
N SER A 7 9.85 50.03 -11.52
CA SER A 7 10.08 48.60 -11.56
C SER A 7 9.35 47.96 -10.39
N ALA A 8 8.16 47.40 -10.64
CA ALA A 8 7.45 46.57 -9.68
C ALA A 8 8.14 45.20 -9.58
N LEU A 9 9.05 45.08 -8.61
CA LEU A 9 9.65 43.81 -8.20
C LEU A 9 8.56 43.00 -7.47
N PHE A 10 7.91 42.09 -8.20
CA PHE A 10 7.02 41.08 -7.62
C PHE A 10 7.85 40.05 -6.87
N LEU A 11 8.02 40.27 -5.56
CA LEU A 11 8.50 39.28 -4.61
C LEU A 11 7.40 38.22 -4.41
N LEU A 12 7.41 37.19 -5.25
CA LEU A 12 6.65 35.96 -5.02
C LEU A 12 7.32 35.20 -3.87
N SER A 13 6.82 35.42 -2.66
CA SER A 13 7.10 34.59 -1.49
C SER A 13 6.56 33.17 -1.77
N LEU A 14 7.45 32.23 -2.11
CA LEU A 14 7.14 30.81 -2.03
C LEU A 14 6.91 30.47 -0.56
N THR A 15 5.64 30.46 -0.14
CA THR A 15 5.24 29.69 1.03
C THR A 15 5.44 28.23 0.64
N ALA A 16 6.55 27.65 1.08
CA ALA A 16 6.70 26.22 1.14
C ALA A 16 5.63 25.72 2.12
N MET A 17 4.45 25.42 1.59
CA MET A 17 3.51 24.54 2.25
C MET A 17 4.30 23.25 2.43
N ALA A 18 4.70 22.93 3.66
CA ALA A 18 5.10 21.58 3.99
C ALA A 18 3.92 20.72 3.53
N ALA A 19 4.09 20.01 2.41
CA ALA A 19 3.11 19.06 1.98
C ALA A 19 3.01 18.07 3.14
N ASP A 20 1.87 18.09 3.84
CA ASP A 20 1.49 16.99 4.71
C ASP A 20 1.68 15.76 3.86
N SER A 21 2.70 14.98 4.23
CA SER A 21 3.08 13.77 3.53
C SER A 21 1.79 13.01 3.30
N PRO A 22 1.42 12.65 2.06
CA PRO A 22 0.24 11.85 1.84
C PRO A 22 0.40 10.65 2.76
N THR A 23 -0.57 10.43 3.64
CA THR A 23 -0.66 9.25 4.48
C THR A 23 -0.44 8.06 3.54
N VAL A 24 0.80 7.58 3.47
CA VAL A 24 1.22 6.49 2.59
C VAL A 24 0.23 5.39 2.90
N ASP A 25 -0.57 5.01 1.91
CA ASP A 25 -1.73 4.13 2.04
C ASP A 25 -1.45 3.09 3.13
N SER A 26 -2.01 3.36 4.31
CA SER A 26 -1.59 2.68 5.55
C SER A 26 -2.06 1.23 5.55
N VAL A 27 -2.84 0.85 4.54
CA VAL A 27 -3.22 -0.50 4.25
C VAL A 27 -2.18 -1.16 3.35
N ILE A 28 -1.75 -2.36 3.75
CA ILE A 28 -0.95 -3.26 2.92
C ILE A 28 -1.72 -4.54 2.64
N THR A 29 -1.36 -5.21 1.54
CA THR A 29 -1.87 -6.54 1.23
C THR A 29 -0.71 -7.51 1.25
N VAL A 30 -0.86 -8.60 2.01
CA VAL A 30 0.02 -9.75 1.96
C VAL A 30 -0.63 -10.84 1.12
N SER A 31 0.13 -11.36 0.15
CA SER A 31 -0.33 -12.33 -0.83
C SER A 31 0.46 -13.63 -0.74
N GLN A 32 -0.24 -14.76 -0.74
CA GLN A 32 0.37 -16.08 -0.87
C GLN A 32 -0.16 -16.78 -2.11
N VAL A 33 0.73 -17.09 -3.05
CA VAL A 33 0.42 -17.87 -4.25
C VAL A 33 0.65 -19.36 -3.96
N TYR A 34 -0.24 -20.20 -4.48
CA TYR A 34 -0.14 -21.65 -4.38
C TYR A 34 -0.73 -22.34 -5.61
N THR A 35 -0.29 -23.58 -5.84
CA THR A 35 -0.72 -24.41 -6.98
C THR A 35 -1.60 -25.55 -6.48
N SER A 36 -2.91 -25.39 -6.65
CA SER A 36 -3.93 -26.35 -6.22
C SER A 36 -5.26 -26.01 -6.88
N THR A 37 -6.06 -27.03 -7.20
CA THR A 37 -7.45 -26.84 -7.62
C THR A 37 -8.35 -26.45 -6.44
N GLU A 38 -8.01 -26.93 -5.24
CA GLU A 38 -8.70 -26.62 -3.99
C GLU A 38 -8.15 -25.34 -3.34
N PRO A 39 -9.01 -24.46 -2.79
CA PRO A 39 -8.58 -23.31 -2.02
C PRO A 39 -7.76 -23.72 -0.79
N GLN A 40 -6.69 -22.98 -0.51
CA GLN A 40 -5.86 -23.17 0.67
C GLN A 40 -5.89 -21.92 1.55
N PRO A 41 -5.92 -22.08 2.89
CA PRO A 41 -5.86 -20.95 3.80
C PRO A 41 -4.48 -20.28 3.74
N LEU A 42 -4.45 -19.00 4.10
CA LEU A 42 -3.20 -18.27 4.26
C LEU A 42 -2.38 -18.87 5.41
N ASN A 43 -1.05 -18.92 5.28
CA ASN A 43 -0.20 -19.17 6.44
C ASN A 43 -0.15 -17.89 7.29
N ILE A 44 -1.06 -17.83 8.26
CA ILE A 44 -1.26 -16.67 9.13
C ILE A 44 0.02 -16.18 9.81
N ASN A 45 0.80 -17.08 10.41
CA ASN A 45 2.02 -16.69 11.13
C ASN A 45 3.05 -16.05 10.19
N LYS A 46 3.18 -16.60 8.98
CA LYS A 46 4.07 -16.03 7.95
C LYS A 46 3.54 -14.69 7.46
N ALA A 47 2.23 -14.59 7.23
CA ALA A 47 1.60 -13.38 6.73
C ALA A 47 1.69 -12.22 7.72
N ASP A 48 1.48 -12.47 9.02
CA ASP A 48 1.60 -11.44 10.06
C ASP A 48 3.03 -10.91 10.16
N LYS A 49 4.00 -11.82 10.13
CA LYS A 49 5.42 -11.44 10.15
C LYS A 49 5.76 -10.57 8.94
N GLN A 50 5.34 -10.98 7.75
CA GLN A 50 5.55 -10.22 6.52
C GLN A 50 4.84 -8.87 6.56
N ALA A 51 3.61 -8.82 7.08
CA ALA A 51 2.85 -7.58 7.23
C ALA A 51 3.58 -6.59 8.16
N LEU A 52 4.08 -7.07 9.30
CA LEU A 52 4.84 -6.26 10.23
C LEU A 52 6.12 -5.71 9.58
N GLU A 53 6.89 -6.55 8.88
CA GLU A 53 8.10 -6.11 8.15
C GLU A 53 7.80 -5.04 7.09
N MET A 54 6.70 -5.21 6.34
CA MET A 54 6.24 -4.23 5.35
C MET A 54 5.81 -2.91 6.01
N CYS A 55 5.10 -2.96 7.14
CA CYS A 55 4.69 -1.78 7.90
C CYS A 55 5.91 -1.05 8.50
N GLN A 56 6.86 -1.78 9.07
CA GLN A 56 8.11 -1.23 9.62
C GLN A 56 8.97 -0.55 8.56
N THR A 57 9.01 -1.10 7.34
CA THR A 57 9.69 -0.47 6.19
C THR A 57 9.06 0.87 5.81
N ARG A 58 7.77 1.07 6.12
CA ARG A 58 7.02 2.31 5.91
C ARG A 58 7.01 3.24 7.13
N GLY A 59 7.73 2.91 8.20
CA GLY A 59 7.81 3.72 9.42
C GLY A 59 6.68 3.49 10.43
N PHE A 60 5.94 2.38 10.32
CA PHE A 60 4.91 1.98 11.27
C PHE A 60 5.42 0.88 12.21
N ASN A 61 4.94 0.82 13.46
CA ASN A 61 5.39 -0.18 14.43
C ASN A 61 4.45 -1.39 14.58
N THR A 62 3.21 -1.30 14.07
CA THR A 62 2.21 -2.38 14.13
C THR A 62 1.61 -2.70 12.77
N ALA A 63 1.04 -3.90 12.66
CA ALA A 63 0.26 -4.37 11.53
C ALA A 63 -0.96 -5.16 12.06
N GLU A 64 -2.17 -4.61 11.88
CA GLU A 64 -3.42 -5.24 12.32
C GLU A 64 -4.18 -5.82 11.13
N ARG A 65 -4.70 -7.06 11.23
CA ARG A 65 -5.47 -7.66 10.13
C ARG A 65 -6.77 -6.92 9.90
N LEU A 66 -7.09 -6.68 8.63
CA LEU A 66 -8.34 -6.11 8.18
C LEU A 66 -9.21 -7.15 7.48
N GLY A 67 -10.45 -7.32 7.96
CA GLY A 67 -11.43 -8.20 7.34
C GLY A 67 -10.96 -9.66 7.24
N GLY A 68 -11.52 -10.38 6.27
CA GLY A 68 -11.18 -11.78 5.98
C GLY A 68 -10.30 -11.97 4.75
N GLU A 69 -9.74 -13.17 4.64
CA GLU A 69 -8.94 -13.60 3.49
C GLU A 69 -9.75 -13.56 2.19
N LYS A 70 -9.10 -13.13 1.10
CA LYS A 70 -9.67 -13.14 -0.25
C LYS A 70 -8.97 -14.20 -1.10
N GLN A 71 -9.74 -15.18 -1.54
CA GLN A 71 -9.29 -16.23 -2.45
C GLN A 71 -9.48 -15.76 -3.89
N LEU A 72 -8.42 -15.79 -4.68
CA LEU A 72 -8.37 -15.29 -6.04
C LEU A 72 -7.83 -16.36 -6.98
N CYS A 73 -8.32 -16.35 -8.22
CA CYS A 73 -7.68 -17.08 -9.29
C CYS A 73 -6.63 -16.20 -9.95
N ASP A 74 -5.37 -16.62 -9.89
CA ASP A 74 -4.27 -15.89 -10.53
C ASP A 74 -4.12 -16.31 -11.99
N ARG A 75 -4.30 -17.60 -12.28
CA ARG A 75 -4.30 -18.12 -13.66
C ARG A 75 -5.13 -19.38 -13.80
N TYR A 76 -5.93 -19.41 -14.86
CA TYR A 76 -6.68 -20.58 -15.30
C TYR A 76 -5.80 -21.48 -16.18
N THR A 77 -6.01 -22.79 -16.10
CA THR A 77 -5.46 -23.76 -17.04
C THR A 77 -6.31 -23.80 -18.32
N GLY A 78 -5.84 -24.53 -19.35
CA GLY A 78 -6.56 -24.69 -20.63
C GLY A 78 -7.95 -25.36 -20.51
N TRP A 79 -8.31 -25.88 -19.34
CA TRP A 79 -9.60 -26.52 -19.05
C TRP A 79 -10.52 -25.63 -18.20
N TYR A 80 -10.25 -24.33 -18.09
CA TYR A 80 -10.97 -23.39 -17.21
C TYR A 80 -10.86 -23.71 -15.71
N GLU A 81 -9.96 -24.61 -15.32
CA GLU A 81 -9.69 -24.88 -13.92
C GLU A 81 -8.74 -23.85 -13.34
N CYS A 82 -9.09 -23.30 -12.18
CA CYS A 82 -8.21 -22.42 -11.43
C CYS A 82 -7.18 -23.23 -10.65
N TYR A 83 -6.04 -23.53 -11.29
CA TYR A 83 -4.95 -24.26 -10.65
C TYR A 83 -3.93 -23.34 -9.96
N TYR A 84 -3.76 -22.12 -10.46
CA TYR A 84 -2.88 -21.11 -9.88
C TYR A 84 -3.72 -20.14 -9.09
N ARG A 85 -3.67 -20.26 -7.77
CA ARG A 85 -4.49 -19.49 -6.84
C ARG A 85 -3.62 -18.55 -6.02
N ARG A 86 -4.24 -17.48 -5.55
CA ARG A 86 -3.66 -16.53 -4.61
C ARG A 86 -4.64 -16.31 -3.47
N VAL A 87 -4.14 -16.28 -2.24
CA VAL A 87 -4.89 -15.79 -1.08
C VAL A 87 -4.28 -14.48 -0.61
N ASP A 88 -5.13 -13.47 -0.46
CA ASP A 88 -4.75 -12.12 -0.05
C ASP A 88 -5.34 -11.79 1.33
N GLN A 89 -4.55 -11.17 2.20
CA GLN A 89 -4.98 -10.62 3.48
C GLN A 89 -4.54 -9.17 3.58
N GLN A 90 -5.47 -8.29 3.96
CA GLN A 90 -5.17 -6.87 4.18
C GLN A 90 -4.76 -6.62 5.63
N TYR A 91 -3.87 -5.65 5.82
CA TYR A 91 -3.42 -5.20 7.14
C TYR A 91 -3.39 -3.68 7.20
N GLN A 92 -3.80 -3.14 8.35
CA GLN A 92 -3.65 -1.74 8.73
C GLN A 92 -2.30 -1.55 9.44
N CYS A 93 -1.41 -0.79 8.83
CA CYS A 93 -0.20 -0.29 9.49
C CYS A 93 -0.56 0.89 10.39
N SER A 94 -0.06 0.92 11.62
CA SER A 94 -0.28 2.05 12.52
C SER A 94 0.89 2.23 13.49
N ASN A 95 0.87 3.36 14.20
CA ASN A 95 1.74 3.65 15.33
C ASN A 95 0.88 3.59 16.59
N GLN A 96 0.64 2.39 17.11
CA GLN A 96 -0.01 2.19 18.41
C GLN A 96 1.04 2.22 19.53
#